data_AF-A0A7J7KX61-F1
#
_entry.id   AF-A0A7J7KX61-F1
#
_cell.length_a   1.000
_cell.length_b   1.000
_cell.length_c   1.000
_cell.angle_alpha   90.00
_cell.angle_beta   90.00
_cell.angle_gamma   90.00
#
_symmetry.space_group_name_H-M   'P 1'
#
loop_
_entity.id
_entity.type
_entity.pdbx_description
1 polymer ?
#
loop_
_entity_poly.entity_id
_entity_poly.type
_entity_poly.pdbx_seq_one_letter_code
_entity_poly.pdbx_strand_id
1 'polypeptide(L)'
;MMASVRVGALKAFNGISLLHTPCNRTIIFRAFAAANMSPPSKAVAYEQHGPPDQVTRVIDLPPVEIKGNSVCVKMLAAPINPSDINRIEGQIFFILLLAIKM
;
A
#
# COMPACT_ATOMS: atom_id res chain seq x y z
N MET A 1 9.90 49.58 -1.07
CA MET A 1 11.02 48.62 -0.92
C MET A 1 10.72 47.42 -1.80
N MET A 2 11.51 47.21 -2.88
CA MET A 2 11.35 46.08 -3.80
C MET A 2 12.34 44.98 -3.41
N ALA A 3 11.84 43.75 -3.22
CA ALA A 3 12.70 42.59 -3.03
C ALA A 3 12.71 41.75 -4.31
N SER A 4 13.87 41.69 -4.95
CA SER A 4 14.17 40.90 -6.14
C SER A 4 14.35 39.42 -5.75
N VAL A 5 13.49 38.53 -6.26
CA VAL A 5 13.67 37.08 -6.12
C VAL A 5 14.41 36.55 -7.35
N ARG A 6 15.61 36.00 -7.15
CA ARG A 6 16.35 35.30 -8.19
C ARG A 6 15.87 33.86 -8.28
N VAL A 7 15.30 33.49 -9.43
CA VAL A 7 14.98 32.10 -9.77
C VAL A 7 16.24 31.43 -10.31
N GLY A 8 16.79 30.46 -9.56
CA GLY A 8 17.88 29.60 -10.00
C GLY A 8 17.33 28.36 -10.71
N ALA A 9 17.75 28.13 -11.95
CA ALA A 9 17.42 26.91 -12.69
C ALA A 9 18.24 25.74 -12.14
N LEU A 10 17.57 24.74 -11.54
CA LEU A 10 18.21 23.49 -11.14
C LEU A 10 18.23 22.53 -12.34
N LYS A 11 19.44 22.22 -12.76
CA LYS A 11 19.81 21.40 -13.92
C LYS A 11 19.43 19.94 -13.66
N ALA A 12 18.72 19.31 -14.61
CA ALA A 12 18.40 17.89 -14.56
C ALA A 12 19.68 17.05 -14.71
N PHE A 13 19.99 16.23 -13.70
CA PHE A 13 21.08 15.26 -13.78
C PHE A 13 20.58 14.01 -14.50
N ASN A 14 21.06 13.85 -15.73
CA ASN A 14 20.85 12.69 -16.57
C ASN A 14 22.04 11.73 -16.41
N GLY A 15 21.76 10.51 -15.97
CA GLY A 15 22.65 9.35 -16.18
C GLY A 15 23.47 8.90 -14.98
N ILE A 16 23.23 7.66 -14.53
CA ILE A 16 24.29 6.67 -14.28
C ILE A 16 23.74 5.30 -14.71
N SER A 17 24.35 4.74 -15.75
CA SER A 17 24.21 3.34 -16.15
C SER A 17 25.32 2.54 -15.44
N LEU A 18 24.96 1.52 -14.67
CA LEU A 18 25.91 0.49 -14.20
C LEU A 18 25.30 -0.88 -14.49
N LEU A 19 26.00 -1.63 -15.33
CA LEU A 19 25.63 -2.97 -15.78
C LEU A 19 25.74 -3.97 -14.63
N HIS A 20 24.65 -4.70 -14.35
CA HIS A 20 24.70 -6.12 -13.97
C HIS A 20 23.30 -6.75 -14.12
N THR A 21 23.21 -7.87 -14.83
CA THR A 21 22.05 -8.79 -14.87
C THR A 21 22.54 -10.15 -14.38
N PRO A 22 21.75 -10.97 -13.64
CA PRO A 22 20.39 -11.34 -14.02
C PRO A 22 19.38 -11.52 -12.86
N CYS A 23 18.33 -10.69 -12.84
CA CYS A 23 16.92 -11.03 -12.62
C CYS A 23 16.16 -9.69 -12.52
N ASN A 24 16.04 -9.00 -13.65
CA ASN A 24 15.53 -7.63 -13.69
C ASN A 24 13.99 -7.61 -13.65
N ARG A 25 13.40 -7.78 -12.46
CA ARG A 25 12.19 -7.02 -12.16
C ARG A 25 12.63 -5.59 -11.87
N THR A 26 12.82 -4.80 -12.93
CA THR A 26 13.01 -3.36 -12.79
C THR A 26 11.81 -2.83 -12.04
N ILE A 27 11.99 -2.42 -10.78
CA ILE A 27 10.96 -1.71 -10.02
C ILE A 27 10.87 -0.34 -10.68
N ILE A 28 10.06 -0.26 -11.74
CA ILE A 28 9.70 1.02 -12.35
C ILE A 28 8.82 1.73 -11.32
N PHE A 29 9.42 2.65 -10.57
CA PHE A 29 8.69 3.63 -9.79
C PHE A 29 8.04 4.60 -10.77
N ARG A 30 6.84 4.25 -11.26
CA ARG A 30 5.97 5.23 -11.90
C ARG A 30 5.50 6.18 -10.81
N ALA A 31 5.96 7.42 -10.84
CA ALA A 31 5.41 8.48 -10.00
C ALA A 31 3.95 8.73 -10.43
N PHE A 32 2.99 8.33 -9.59
CA PHE A 32 1.58 8.68 -9.76
C PHE A 32 1.37 10.13 -9.26
N ALA A 33 1.97 11.10 -9.95
CA ALA A 33 2.10 12.46 -9.45
C ALA A 33 1.07 13.47 -10.00
N ALA A 34 -0.16 13.06 -10.33
CA ALA A 34 -1.12 14.00 -10.96
C ALA A 34 -2.60 13.90 -10.55
N ALA A 35 -3.01 12.91 -9.75
CA ALA A 35 -4.41 12.77 -9.37
C ALA A 35 -4.55 12.53 -7.86
N ASN A 36 -5.53 13.14 -7.21
CA ASN A 36 -5.95 12.85 -5.83
C ASN A 36 -6.64 11.47 -5.72
N MET A 37 -6.27 10.51 -6.56
CA MET A 37 -6.86 9.18 -6.66
C MET A 37 -5.77 8.12 -6.68
N SER A 38 -6.01 7.01 -6.01
CA SER A 38 -5.17 5.82 -6.11
C SER A 38 -5.32 5.20 -7.50
N PRO A 39 -4.31 4.48 -8.00
CA PRO A 39 -4.52 3.61 -9.15
C PRO A 39 -5.53 2.50 -8.81
N PRO A 40 -6.18 1.88 -9.82
CA PRO A 40 -6.88 0.61 -9.64
C PRO A 40 -5.93 -0.42 -9.01
N SER A 41 -6.44 -1.28 -8.15
CA SER A 41 -5.59 -2.22 -7.39
C SER A 41 -6.29 -3.57 -7.16
N LYS A 42 -5.54 -4.55 -6.67
CA LYS A 42 -6.08 -5.85 -6.26
C LYS A 42 -5.97 -5.99 -4.76
N ALA A 43 -6.96 -6.62 -4.14
CA ALA A 43 -6.98 -6.90 -2.71
C ALA A 43 -7.51 -8.31 -2.44
N VAL A 44 -7.12 -8.87 -1.29
CA VAL A 44 -7.75 -10.06 -0.72
C VAL A 44 -8.83 -9.59 0.24
N ALA A 45 -10.08 -10.02 0.03
CA ALA A 45 -11.23 -9.61 0.83
C ALA A 45 -12.04 -10.84 1.28
N TYR A 46 -12.77 -10.69 2.39
CA TYR A 46 -13.72 -11.67 2.92
C TYR A 46 -14.89 -10.92 3.57
N GLU A 47 -16.09 -11.50 3.51
CA GLU A 47 -17.32 -10.90 4.08
C GLU A 47 -17.85 -11.68 5.29
N GLN A 48 -17.46 -12.95 5.42
CA GLN A 48 -17.89 -13.85 6.48
C GLN A 48 -16.68 -14.54 7.09
N HIS A 49 -16.79 -14.89 8.37
CA HIS A 49 -15.75 -15.65 9.05
C HIS A 49 -15.73 -17.12 8.61
N GLY A 50 -14.55 -17.71 8.58
CA GLY A 50 -14.38 -19.13 8.25
C GLY A 50 -12.94 -19.44 7.82
N PRO A 51 -12.70 -20.68 7.36
CA PRO A 51 -11.40 -21.11 6.85
C PRO A 51 -10.90 -20.17 5.74
N PRO A 52 -9.66 -19.65 5.80
CA PRO A 52 -9.17 -18.64 4.85
C PRO A 52 -9.25 -19.08 3.38
N ASP A 53 -9.07 -20.36 3.10
CA ASP A 53 -9.17 -20.97 1.77
C ASP A 53 -10.59 -20.95 1.19
N GLN A 54 -11.62 -20.83 2.04
CA GLN A 54 -13.02 -20.83 1.65
C GLN A 54 -13.63 -19.43 1.58
N VAL A 55 -13.18 -18.51 2.45
CA VAL A 55 -13.83 -17.20 2.62
C VAL A 55 -13.07 -16.04 1.97
N THR A 56 -11.78 -16.21 1.69
CA THR A 56 -10.99 -15.14 1.07
C THR A 56 -11.05 -15.20 -0.46
N ARG A 57 -11.11 -14.04 -1.09
CA ARG A 57 -11.14 -13.90 -2.55
C ARG A 57 -10.31 -12.70 -3.00
N VAL A 58 -9.67 -12.83 -4.15
CA VAL A 58 -8.98 -11.70 -4.80
C VAL A 58 -10.02 -10.89 -5.57
N ILE A 59 -10.11 -9.60 -5.27
CA ILE A 59 -11.01 -8.66 -5.95
C ILE A 59 -10.22 -7.52 -6.58
N ASP A 60 -10.78 -6.95 -7.65
CA ASP A 60 -10.32 -5.69 -8.21
C ASP A 60 -11.00 -4.52 -7.49
N LEU A 61 -10.20 -3.57 -7.03
CA LEU A 61 -10.63 -2.35 -6.39
C LEU A 61 -10.54 -1.17 -7.37
N PRO A 62 -11.59 -0.34 -7.48
CA PRO A 62 -11.53 0.87 -8.28
C PRO A 62 -10.57 1.90 -7.65
N PRO A 63 -10.18 2.94 -8.40
CA PRO A 63 -9.48 4.10 -7.86
C PRO A 63 -10.18 4.69 -6.63
N VAL A 64 -9.41 4.99 -5.58
CA VAL A 64 -9.90 5.56 -4.31
C VAL A 64 -9.32 6.95 -4.10
N GLU A 65 -10.13 7.90 -3.63
CA GLU A 65 -9.67 9.26 -3.36
C GLU A 65 -8.64 9.29 -2.21
N ILE A 66 -7.53 10.00 -2.43
CA ILE A 66 -6.45 10.21 -1.47
C ILE A 66 -6.68 11.56 -0.80
N LYS A 67 -7.06 11.54 0.48
CA LYS A 67 -7.26 12.74 1.31
C LYS A 67 -5.93 13.44 1.59
N GLY A 68 -5.99 14.74 1.95
CA GLY A 68 -4.80 15.59 2.13
C GLY A 68 -3.77 15.10 3.17
N ASN A 69 -4.17 14.28 4.14
CA ASN A 69 -3.30 13.70 5.17
C ASN A 69 -3.10 12.18 5.00
N SER A 70 -3.40 11.64 3.82
CA SER A 70 -3.28 10.21 3.52
C SER A 70 -2.23 10.00 2.41
N VAL A 71 -1.65 8.80 2.39
CA VAL A 71 -0.67 8.42 1.38
C VAL A 71 -1.11 7.14 0.68
N CYS A 72 -0.91 7.08 -0.63
CA CYS A 72 -1.10 5.85 -1.39
C CYS A 72 0.21 5.06 -1.40
N VAL A 73 0.18 3.82 -0.89
CA VAL A 73 1.34 2.95 -0.79
C VAL A 73 1.19 1.79 -1.76
N LYS A 74 2.25 1.51 -2.52
CA LYS A 74 2.35 0.28 -3.31
C LYS A 74 2.96 -0.83 -2.43
N MET A 75 2.12 -1.77 -2.00
CA MET A 75 2.57 -2.94 -1.25
C MET A 75 3.50 -3.79 -2.11
N LEU A 76 4.71 -4.08 -1.61
CA LEU A 76 5.68 -4.96 -2.29
C LEU A 76 5.56 -6.41 -1.79
N ALA A 77 5.29 -6.57 -0.50
CA ALA A 77 5.01 -7.82 0.18
C ALA A 77 4.24 -7.53 1.47
N ALA A 78 3.51 -8.52 1.96
CA ALA A 78 2.94 -8.53 3.30
C ALA A 78 3.06 -9.98 3.83
N PRO A 79 3.71 -10.21 4.99
CA PRO A 79 3.76 -11.54 5.58
C PRO A 79 2.36 -11.96 6.05
N ILE A 80 2.12 -13.28 6.10
CA ILE A 80 0.91 -13.84 6.70
C ILE A 80 1.22 -14.13 8.17
N ASN A 81 0.56 -13.42 9.08
CA ASN A 81 0.74 -13.61 10.52
C ASN A 81 -0.40 -14.47 11.10
N PRO A 82 -0.18 -15.18 12.22
CA PRO A 82 -1.24 -15.91 12.91
C PRO A 82 -2.45 -15.05 13.26
N SER A 83 -2.24 -13.77 13.61
CA SER A 83 -3.32 -12.82 13.90
C SER A 83 -4.25 -12.56 12.71
N ASP A 84 -3.71 -12.61 11.49
CA ASP A 84 -4.48 -12.35 10.27
C ASP A 84 -5.46 -13.51 10.03
N ILE A 85 -4.97 -14.75 10.21
CA ILE A 85 -5.79 -15.97 10.15
C ILE A 85 -6.87 -15.94 11.22
N ASN A 86 -6.50 -15.63 12.47
CA ASN A 86 -7.44 -15.59 13.58
C ASN A 86 -8.56 -14.55 13.37
N ARG A 87 -8.25 -13.45 12.68
CA ARG A 87 -9.22 -12.41 12.33
C ARG A 87 -10.17 -12.87 11.22
N ILE A 88 -9.68 -13.63 10.24
CA ILE A 88 -10.50 -14.21 9.16
C ILE A 88 -11.40 -15.33 9.72
N GLU A 89 -10.85 -16.21 10.56
CA GLU A 89 -11.59 -17.32 11.17
C GLU A 89 -12.53 -16.89 12.31
N GLY A 90 -12.41 -15.65 12.80
CA GLY A 90 -13.27 -15.10 13.85
C GLY A 90 -12.92 -15.55 15.27
N GLN A 91 -11.72 -16.10 15.49
CA GLN A 91 -11.34 -16.74 16.75
C GLN A 91 -10.97 -15.76 17.89
N ILE A 92 -10.46 -14.55 17.58
CA ILE A 92 -9.94 -13.60 18.59
C ILE A 92 -10.96 -12.53 19.03
N PHE A 93 -12.26 -12.72 18.78
CA PHE A 93 -13.27 -11.76 19.24
C PHE A 93 -13.69 -11.90 20.73
N PHE A 94 -13.31 -12.97 21.43
CA PHE A 94 -13.83 -13.24 22.79
C PHE A 94 -12.81 -13.10 23.95
N ILE A 95 -11.50 -13.17 23.69
CA ILE A 95 -10.49 -13.16 24.76
C ILE A 95 -10.21 -11.73 25.31
N LEU A 96 -10.48 -10.68 24.52
CA LEU A 96 -10.32 -9.30 25.01
C LEU A 96 -11.43 -8.87 25.99
N LEU A 97 -12.61 -9.50 25.95
CA LEU A 97 -13.70 -9.16 26.88
C LEU A 97 -13.48 -9.73 28.30
N LEU A 98 -12.78 -10.87 28.41
CA LEU A 98 -12.40 -11.46 29.71
C LEU A 98 -11.23 -10.72 30.38
N ALA A 99 -10.30 -10.15 29.60
CA ALA A 99 -9.14 -9.45 30.14
C ALA A 99 -9.44 -8.04 30.70
N ILE A 100 -10.59 -7.43 30.36
CA ILE A 100 -11.00 -6.10 30.87
C ILE A 100 -11.99 -6.24 32.06
N LYS A 101 -12.45 -7.46 32.37
CA LYS A 101 -13.40 -7.74 33.46
C LYS A 101 -12.76 -8.51 34.64
N MET A 102 -11.44 -8.63 34.68
CA MET A 102 -10.68 -9.19 35.83
C MET A 102 -9.88 -8.12 36.54
#